data_AF-A0A7X8V606-F1
#
_entry.id   AF-A0A7X8V606-F1
#
_cell.length_a   1.000
_cell.length_b   1.000
_cell.length_c   1.000
_cell.angle_alpha   90.00
_cell.angle_beta   90.00
_cell.angle_gamma   90.00
#
_symmetry.space_group_name_H-M   'P 1'
#
loop_
_entity.id
_entity.type
_entity.pdbx_description
1 polymer ?
#
loop_
_entity_poly.entity_id
_entity_poly.type
_entity_poly.pdbx_seq_one_letter_code
_entity_poly.pdbx_strand_id
1 'polypeptide(L)'
;MGIWIETCKPYIDAFHLQQTDGMLDRHWDFTKQGLLTTDLIRKITEEHNVAHLVQYVEVVYAFEETDEDVYENMRRTMSLLQDTLGEGGC
;
A
#
# COMPACT_ATOMS: atom_id res chain seq x y z
N MET A 1 7.73 -3.81 13.44
CA MET A 1 6.94 -2.94 12.55
C MET A 1 5.63 -2.67 13.28
N GLY A 2 5.16 -1.43 13.40
CA GLY A 2 3.88 -1.16 14.09
C GLY A 2 3.91 -0.05 15.15
N ILE A 3 5.08 0.50 15.51
CA ILE A 3 5.21 1.51 16.58
C ILE A 3 4.24 2.70 16.43
N TRP A 4 4.01 3.17 15.20
CA TRP A 4 3.05 4.23 14.91
C TRP A 4 1.61 3.81 15.18
N ILE A 5 1.24 2.58 14.81
CA ILE A 5 -0.09 2.05 15.10
C ILE A 5 -0.23 1.91 16.62
N GLU A 6 0.72 1.28 17.31
CA GLU A 6 0.67 1.11 18.76
C GLU A 6 0.57 2.44 19.52
N THR A 7 1.28 3.47 19.06
CA THR A 7 1.32 4.78 19.71
C THR A 7 0.12 5.66 19.37
N CYS A 8 -0.34 5.61 18.12
CA CYS A 8 -1.29 6.58 17.56
C CYS A 8 -2.62 5.97 17.13
N LYS A 9 -2.88 4.67 17.38
CA LYS A 9 -4.09 3.96 16.93
C LYS A 9 -5.39 4.76 17.08
N PRO A 10 -5.67 5.44 18.22
CA PRO A 10 -6.93 6.18 18.38
C PRO A 10 -7.11 7.38 17.44
N TYR A 11 -6.05 7.75 16.69
CA TYR A 11 -6.00 8.91 15.80
C TYR A 11 -5.76 8.53 14.34
N ILE A 12 -5.71 7.24 14.02
CA ILE A 12 -5.48 6.76 12.65
C ILE A 12 -6.81 6.28 12.09
N ASP A 13 -7.31 6.96 11.06
CA ASP A 13 -8.57 6.60 10.38
C ASP A 13 -8.34 5.96 8.99
N ALA A 14 -7.14 6.11 8.43
CA ALA A 14 -6.77 5.56 7.13
C ALA A 14 -5.24 5.44 7.00
N PHE A 15 -4.82 4.71 5.97
CA PHE A 15 -3.42 4.59 5.57
C PHE A 15 -3.24 4.95 4.10
N HIS A 16 -2.08 5.51 3.76
CA HIS A 16 -1.57 5.47 2.40
C HIS A 16 -0.65 4.27 2.22
N LEU A 17 -0.80 3.55 1.11
CA LEU A 17 0.02 2.42 0.71
C LEU A 17 0.83 2.77 -0.53
N GLN A 18 2.11 2.44 -0.48
CA GLN A 18 3.08 2.56 -1.55
C GLN A 18 4.10 1.43 -1.45
N GLN A 19 4.75 1.06 -2.55
CA GLN A 19 5.94 0.22 -2.50
C GLN A 19 7.18 1.07 -2.19
N THR A 20 8.16 0.51 -1.48
CA THR A 20 9.38 1.23 -1.10
C THR A 20 10.54 0.29 -0.81
N ASP A 21 11.76 0.81 -0.93
CA ASP A 21 13.00 0.18 -0.43
C ASP A 21 13.35 0.62 1.00
N GLY A 22 12.57 1.53 1.59
CA GLY A 22 12.79 2.07 2.93
C GLY A 22 13.92 3.09 3.04
N MET A 23 14.55 3.46 1.92
CA MET A 23 15.67 4.42 1.90
C MET A 23 15.22 5.83 1.53
N LEU A 24 14.18 5.92 0.71
CA LEU A 24 13.50 7.17 0.36
C LEU A 24 11.98 6.96 0.44
N ASP A 25 11.25 8.07 0.42
CA ASP A 25 9.80 8.04 0.24
C ASP A 25 9.48 7.81 -1.24
N ARG A 26 9.31 6.53 -1.60
CA ARG A 26 9.42 6.09 -3.01
C ARG A 26 8.15 6.33 -3.81
N HIS A 27 6.99 6.21 -3.18
CA HIS A 27 5.68 6.22 -3.83
C HIS A 27 5.61 5.30 -5.05
N TRP A 28 6.27 4.14 -4.99
CA TRP A 28 6.25 3.20 -6.11
C TRP A 28 4.94 2.42 -6.15
N ASP A 29 4.55 2.04 -7.36
CA ASP A 29 3.53 1.04 -7.61
C ASP A 29 4.00 -0.37 -7.19
N PHE A 30 3.07 -1.32 -7.05
CA PHE A 30 3.39 -2.67 -6.58
C PHE A 30 3.91 -3.61 -7.68
N THR A 31 4.16 -3.10 -8.90
CA THR A 31 4.93 -3.83 -9.93
C THR A 31 6.44 -3.75 -9.67
N LYS A 32 6.88 -2.80 -8.83
CA LYS A 32 8.27 -2.65 -8.41
C LYS A 32 8.60 -3.63 -7.27
N GLN A 33 9.84 -4.12 -7.24
CA GLN A 33 10.35 -4.88 -6.10
C GLN A 33 10.61 -3.94 -4.91
N GLY A 34 10.18 -4.34 -3.73
CA GLY A 34 10.41 -3.58 -2.49
C GLY A 34 10.02 -4.36 -1.23
N LEU A 35 9.94 -3.64 -0.11
CA LEU A 35 9.75 -4.20 1.22
C LEU A 35 8.27 -4.43 1.58
N LEU A 36 7.34 -3.68 1.00
CA LEU A 36 5.91 -3.78 1.31
C LEU A 36 5.28 -4.90 0.49
N THR A 37 5.28 -6.11 1.05
CA THR A 37 4.55 -7.26 0.49
C THR A 37 3.11 -7.29 1.00
N THR A 38 2.22 -7.92 0.25
CA THR A 38 0.81 -8.10 0.63
C THR A 38 0.68 -8.90 1.92
N ASP A 39 1.52 -9.92 2.12
CA ASP A 39 1.56 -10.70 3.37
C ASP A 39 1.96 -9.84 4.57
N LEU A 40 2.92 -8.92 4.39
CA LEU A 40 3.34 -8.02 5.44
C LEU A 40 2.23 -7.02 5.80
N ILE A 41 1.57 -6.45 4.79
CA ILE A 41 0.42 -5.54 4.98
C ILE A 41 -0.69 -6.25 5.75
N ARG A 42 -1.10 -7.44 5.29
CA ARG A 42 -2.10 -8.28 5.96
C ARG A 42 -1.73 -8.55 7.41
N LYS A 43 -0.53 -9.08 7.63
CA LYS A 43 -0.04 -9.43 8.97
C LYS A 43 -0.12 -8.24 9.92
N ILE A 44 0.43 -7.08 9.53
CA ILE A 44 0.49 -5.91 10.42
C ILE A 44 -0.90 -5.36 10.71
N THR A 45 -1.75 -5.27 9.69
CA THR A 45 -3.11 -4.72 9.85
C THR A 45 -4.00 -5.63 10.70
N GLU A 46 -3.89 -6.95 10.54
CA GLU A 46 -4.60 -7.94 11.37
C GLU A 46 -4.08 -7.97 12.81
N GLU A 47 -2.75 -8.03 13.02
CA GLU A 47 -2.11 -8.06 14.35
C GLU A 47 -2.51 -6.84 15.20
N HIS A 48 -2.66 -5.67 14.58
CA HIS A 48 -3.03 -4.44 15.27
C HIS A 48 -4.53 -4.15 15.25
N ASN A 49 -5.35 -5.04 14.69
CA ASN A 49 -6.79 -4.88 14.53
C ASN A 49 -7.16 -3.52 13.91
N VAL A 50 -6.59 -3.25 12.73
CA VAL A 50 -6.82 -2.05 11.89
C VAL A 50 -7.08 -2.40 10.42
N ALA A 51 -7.24 -3.69 10.09
CA ALA A 51 -7.52 -4.14 8.71
C ALA A 51 -8.84 -3.61 8.11
N HIS A 52 -9.76 -3.14 8.96
CA HIS A 52 -11.02 -2.51 8.55
C HIS A 52 -10.85 -1.03 8.13
N LEU A 53 -9.70 -0.40 8.43
CA LEU A 53 -9.43 0.98 8.01
C LEU A 53 -9.09 1.03 6.53
N VAL A 54 -9.47 2.13 5.88
CA VAL A 54 -9.23 2.32 4.44
C VAL A 54 -7.73 2.44 4.18
N GLN A 55 -7.27 1.75 3.15
CA GLN A 55 -5.89 1.74 2.70
C GLN A 55 -5.83 2.28 1.27
N TYR A 56 -5.54 3.58 1.13
CA TYR A 56 -5.45 4.26 -0.16
C TYR A 56 -4.12 3.96 -0.83
N VAL A 57 -4.14 3.50 -2.08
CA VAL A 57 -2.92 3.35 -2.87
C VAL A 57 -2.49 4.73 -3.35
N GLU A 58 -1.31 5.20 -2.92
CA GLU A 58 -0.75 6.50 -3.28
C GLU A 58 0.59 6.32 -4.00
N VAL A 59 0.55 6.45 -5.33
CA VAL A 59 1.68 6.22 -6.23
C VAL A 59 1.99 7.52 -6.97
N VAL A 60 3.28 7.79 -7.20
CA VAL A 60 3.76 8.96 -7.94
C VAL A 60 4.64 8.50 -9.09
N TYR A 61 4.26 8.87 -10.31
CA TYR A 61 5.05 8.66 -11.52
C TYR A 61 5.81 9.92 -11.90
N ALA A 62 6.91 9.74 -12.62
CA ALA A 62 7.61 10.86 -13.24
C ALA A 62 6.73 11.50 -14.32
N PHE A 63 6.89 12.80 -14.57
CA PHE A 63 6.04 13.53 -15.52
C PHE A 63 6.19 13.05 -16.97
N GLU A 64 7.35 12.47 -17.28
CA GLU A 64 7.69 11.93 -18.59
C GLU A 64 7.20 10.49 -18.84
N GLU A 65 6.60 9.84 -17.84
CA GLU A 65 6.00 8.51 -17.98
C GLU A 65 4.77 8.59 -18.91
N THR A 66 4.56 7.57 -19.74
CA THR A 66 3.41 7.55 -20.65
C THR A 66 2.12 7.23 -19.89
N ASP A 67 1.00 7.82 -20.33
CA ASP A 67 -0.32 7.52 -19.74
C ASP A 67 -0.64 6.02 -19.81
N GLU A 68 -0.24 5.34 -20.89
CA GLU A 68 -0.40 3.89 -21.06
C GLU A 68 0.38 3.09 -20.01
N ASP A 69 1.65 3.45 -19.75
CA ASP A 69 2.48 2.77 -18.76
C ASP A 69 1.95 3.03 -17.35
N VAL A 70 1.52 4.26 -17.05
CA VAL A 70 0.85 4.60 -15.78
C VAL A 70 -0.41 3.75 -15.58
N TYR A 71 -1.28 3.71 -16.59
CA TYR A 71 -2.54 2.97 -16.53
C TYR A 71 -2.31 1.47 -16.33
N GLU A 72 -1.44 0.84 -17.12
CA GLU A 72 -1.20 -0.60 -17.03
C GLU A 72 -0.53 -0.99 -15.70
N ASN A 73 0.40 -0.18 -15.18
CA ASN A 73 1.05 -0.46 -13.90
C ASN A 73 0.09 -0.27 -12.72
N MET A 74 -0.77 0.75 -12.76
CA MET A 74 -1.82 0.94 -11.76
C MET A 74 -2.84 -0.19 -11.80
N ARG A 75 -3.28 -0.62 -12.99
CA ARG A 75 -4.20 -1.76 -13.16
C ARG A 75 -3.62 -3.02 -12.53
N ARG A 76 -2.35 -3.34 -12.82
CA ARG A 76 -1.65 -4.51 -12.25
C ARG A 76 -1.49 -4.41 -10.73
N THR A 77 -1.18 -3.21 -10.23
CA THR A 77 -1.11 -2.93 -8.79
C THR A 77 -2.44 -3.20 -8.11
N MET A 78 -3.53 -2.65 -8.64
CA MET A 78 -4.86 -2.85 -8.06
C MET A 78 -5.30 -4.31 -8.13
N SER A 79 -5.07 -5.00 -9.26
CA SER A 79 -5.36 -6.44 -9.36
C SER A 79 -4.59 -7.24 -8.32
N LEU A 80 -3.28 -7.03 -8.17
CA LEU A 80 -2.47 -7.71 -7.16
C LEU A 80 -3.01 -7.48 -5.74
N LEU A 81 -3.29 -6.23 -5.38
CA LEU A 81 -3.76 -5.89 -4.04
C LEU A 81 -5.15 -6.45 -3.77
N GLN A 82 -6.08 -6.38 -4.72
CA GLN A 82 -7.44 -6.93 -4.56
C GLN A 82 -7.42 -8.46 -4.46
N ASP A 83 -6.64 -9.13 -5.32
CA ASP A 83 -6.54 -10.59 -5.33
C ASP A 83 -5.93 -11.15 -4.03
N THR A 84 -5.06 -10.37 -3.39
CA THR A 84 -4.30 -10.82 -2.21
C THR A 84 -4.80 -10.28 -0.88
N LEU A 85 -5.38 -9.08 -0.84
CA LEU A 85 -5.89 -8.42 0.36
C LEU A 85 -7.42 -8.45 0.46
N GLY A 86 -8.13 -8.69 -0.65
CA GLY A 86 -9.59 -8.61 -0.78
C GLY A 86 -10.05 -7.21 -1.22
N GLU A 87 -11.37 -7.02 -1.37
CA GLU A 87 -11.97 -5.76 -1.86
C GLU A 87 -11.90 -4.58 -0.87
N GLY A 88 -11.19 -4.73 0.26
CA GLY A 88 -11.14 -3.73 1.33
C GLY A 88 -12.41 -3.75 2.17
N GLY A 89 -12.27 -4.18 3.43
CA GLY A 89 -13.36 -4.25 4.41
C GLY A 89 -13.81 -5.68 4.67
N CYS A 90 -13.26 -6.29 5.72
CA CYS A 90 -13.99 -7.30 6.49
C CYS A 90 -14.95 -6.58 7.44
#